data_AF-A0A957CZR2-F1
#
_entry.id   AF-A0A957CZR2-F1
#
_cell.length_a   1.000
_cell.length_b   1.000
_cell.length_c   1.000
_cell.angle_alpha   90.00
_cell.angle_beta   90.00
_cell.angle_gamma   90.00
#
_symmetry.space_group_name_H-M   'P 1'
#
loop_
_entity.id
_entity.type
_entity.pdbx_description
1 polymer ?
#
loop_
_entity_poly.entity_id
_entity_poly.type
_entity_poly.pdbx_seq_one_letter_code
_entity_poly.pdbx_strand_id
1 'polypeptide(L)'
;MVQDSPNETVFHADAEHDSLRMVVMLALLIALIGFFFLVQFAFRSMTNESPLVFVCSITLVLALVLGWLLENGLKRVWHSGRKLTVDETGIRAVNKIAADMHLRWTANVTSLKWAFRMRAYPRSGRERRVQGSYYCIAVQLHQGGQQLVVFSFLPPKRAQALLASDSLKFVELDPGDVYKTSMRTRFVPPVARPDIPSKVIAGPNGRYWLAEKRRWQEGFELEPKDFEQFLQLVENKSNQ
;
A
#
# COMPACT_ATOMS: atom_id res chain seq x y z
N MET A 1 16.86 11.58 23.56
CA MET A 1 17.04 10.12 23.67
C MET A 1 15.66 9.53 23.86
N VAL A 2 15.13 8.84 22.85
CA VAL A 2 13.83 8.16 22.95
C VAL A 2 14.12 6.85 23.68
N GLN A 3 13.60 6.70 24.90
CA GLN A 3 13.61 5.41 25.59
C GLN A 3 12.59 4.52 24.87
N ASP A 4 13.07 3.55 24.11
CA ASP A 4 12.21 2.48 23.58
C ASP A 4 11.55 1.79 24.78
N SER A 5 10.23 1.95 24.88
CA SER A 5 9.47 1.27 25.91
C SER A 5 9.46 -0.23 25.58
N PRO A 6 9.63 -1.14 26.56
CA PRO A 6 9.89 -2.56 26.30
C PRO A 6 8.78 -3.33 25.54
N ASN A 7 7.63 -2.70 25.28
CA ASN A 7 6.49 -3.26 24.54
C ASN A 7 6.07 -2.40 23.32
N GLU A 8 6.97 -1.59 22.76
CA GLU A 8 6.68 -0.79 21.58
C GLU A 8 6.69 -1.66 20.30
N THR A 9 5.55 -1.78 19.63
CA THR A 9 5.48 -2.42 18.30
C THR A 9 5.47 -1.34 17.22
N VAL A 10 6.49 -1.34 16.36
CA VAL A 10 6.63 -0.37 15.27
C VAL A 10 6.28 -1.02 13.93
N PHE A 11 5.31 -0.43 13.23
CA PHE A 11 4.93 -0.79 11.88
C PHE A 11 5.40 0.27 10.89
N HIS A 12 6.11 -0.15 9.85
CA HIS A 12 6.53 0.73 8.77
C HIS A 12 5.47 0.77 7.67
N ALA A 13 4.94 1.96 7.40
CA ALA A 13 3.91 2.13 6.39
C ALA A 13 4.49 2.52 5.03
N ASP A 14 3.75 2.25 3.97
CA ASP A 14 4.06 2.63 2.59
C ASP A 14 5.44 2.13 2.13
N ALA A 15 5.66 0.81 2.21
CA ALA A 15 6.90 0.19 1.72
C ALA A 15 7.26 0.60 0.28
N GLU A 16 6.25 0.85 -0.55
CA GLU A 16 6.41 1.30 -1.95
C GLU A 16 6.13 2.78 -2.14
N HIS A 17 7.05 3.61 -1.67
CA HIS A 17 6.99 5.07 -1.82
C HIS A 17 7.67 5.56 -3.11
N ASP A 18 7.36 6.78 -3.55
CA ASP A 18 7.75 7.26 -4.89
C ASP A 18 9.26 7.37 -5.11
N SER A 19 10.05 7.74 -4.08
CA SER A 19 11.50 7.81 -4.22
C SER A 19 12.15 6.44 -4.44
N LEU A 20 11.64 5.38 -3.82
CA LEU A 20 12.08 4.01 -4.09
C LEU A 20 11.91 3.68 -5.57
N ARG A 21 10.75 4.00 -6.16
CA ARG A 21 10.45 3.75 -7.57
C ARG A 21 11.38 4.52 -8.50
N MET A 22 11.58 5.81 -8.23
CA MET A 22 12.49 6.65 -9.02
C MET A 22 13.92 6.10 -9.01
N VAL A 23 14.40 5.65 -7.85
CA VAL A 23 15.74 5.08 -7.73
C VAL A 23 15.85 3.73 -8.45
N VAL A 24 14.85 2.85 -8.32
CA VAL A 24 14.84 1.57 -9.06
C VAL A 24 14.79 1.81 -10.57
N MET A 25 14.00 2.77 -11.05
CA MET A 25 13.95 3.12 -12.48
C MET A 25 15.28 3.68 -12.99
N LEU A 26 15.91 4.58 -12.22
CA LEU A 26 17.22 5.13 -12.58
C LEU A 26 18.30 4.05 -12.56
N ALA A 27 18.29 3.18 -11.55
CA ALA A 27 19.23 2.06 -11.45
C ALA A 27 19.05 1.06 -12.59
N LEU A 28 17.80 0.77 -13.00
CA LEU A 28 17.51 -0.06 -14.16
C LEU A 28 18.06 0.55 -15.46
N LEU A 29 17.93 1.86 -15.65
CA LEU A 29 18.47 2.55 -16.82
C LEU A 29 20.01 2.48 -16.85
N ILE A 30 20.67 2.77 -15.72
CA ILE A 30 22.13 2.69 -15.59
C ILE A 30 22.61 1.25 -15.81
N ALA A 31 21.92 0.27 -15.23
CA ALA A 31 22.21 -1.14 -15.40
C ALA A 31 22.08 -1.59 -16.86
N LEU A 32 21.04 -1.15 -17.56
CA LEU A 32 20.83 -1.47 -18.97
C LEU A 32 22.00 -0.97 -19.83
N ILE A 33 22.43 0.28 -19.62
CA ILE A 33 23.55 0.88 -20.35
C ILE A 33 24.86 0.16 -19.99
N GLY A 34 25.12 -0.06 -18.71
CA GLY A 34 26.33 -0.73 -18.22
C GLY A 34 26.46 -2.18 -18.71
N PHE A 35 25.39 -2.96 -18.59
CA PHE A 35 25.37 -4.35 -19.06
C PHE A 35 25.44 -4.43 -20.58
N PHE A 36 24.88 -3.48 -21.33
CA PHE A 36 25.01 -3.45 -22.79
C PHE A 36 26.49 -3.40 -23.21
N PHE A 37 27.25 -2.43 -22.67
CA PHE A 37 28.67 -2.30 -22.98
C PHE A 37 29.48 -3.50 -22.48
N LEU A 38 29.16 -4.02 -21.29
CA LEU A 38 29.84 -5.19 -20.72
C LEU A 38 29.65 -6.44 -21.60
N VAL A 39 28.41 -6.74 -21.98
CA VAL A 39 28.07 -7.90 -22.81
C VAL A 39 28.63 -7.72 -24.21
N GLN A 40 28.53 -6.52 -24.79
CA GLN A 40 29.12 -6.22 -26.11
C GLN A 40 30.64 -6.42 -26.10
N PHE A 41 31.33 -5.96 -25.05
CA PHE A 41 32.77 -6.15 -24.89
C PHE A 41 33.14 -7.63 -24.77
N ALA A 42 32.40 -8.39 -23.97
CA ALA A 42 32.61 -9.83 -23.81
C ALA A 42 32.43 -10.58 -25.14
N PHE A 43 31.37 -10.29 -25.89
CA PHE A 43 31.13 -10.91 -27.20
C PHE A 43 32.22 -10.56 -28.21
N ARG A 44 32.61 -9.29 -28.33
CA ARG A 44 33.69 -8.87 -29.24
C ARG A 44 35.03 -9.53 -28.93
N SER A 45 35.26 -9.90 -27.66
CA SER A 45 36.49 -10.60 -27.26
C SER A 45 36.48 -12.08 -27.63
N MET A 46 35.30 -12.69 -27.82
CA MET A 46 35.14 -14.11 -28.16
C MET A 46 34.88 -14.35 -29.65
N THR A 47 34.16 -13.44 -30.30
CA THR A 47 33.71 -13.55 -31.69
C THR A 47 33.93 -12.25 -32.44
N ASN A 48 34.42 -12.32 -33.69
CA ASN A 48 34.57 -11.14 -34.55
C ASN A 48 33.21 -10.56 -35.02
N GLU A 49 32.13 -11.32 -34.86
CA GLU A 49 30.77 -10.85 -35.12
C GLU A 49 30.07 -10.52 -33.80
N SER A 50 29.31 -9.42 -33.80
CA SER A 50 28.50 -8.99 -32.67
C SER A 50 27.03 -9.20 -33.01
N PRO A 51 26.41 -10.34 -32.65
CA PRO A 51 25.02 -10.55 -32.99
C PRO A 51 24.16 -9.73 -32.02
N LEU A 52 23.86 -8.49 -32.43
CA LEU A 52 23.27 -7.42 -31.60
C LEU A 52 21.99 -7.87 -30.89
N VAL A 53 21.20 -8.74 -31.53
CA VAL A 53 19.98 -9.32 -30.93
C VAL A 53 20.28 -10.09 -29.64
N PHE A 54 21.34 -10.90 -29.60
CA PHE A 54 21.71 -11.65 -28.39
C PHE A 54 22.25 -10.72 -27.31
N VAL A 55 23.07 -9.74 -27.68
CA VAL A 55 23.58 -8.72 -26.74
C VAL A 55 22.42 -7.99 -26.07
N CYS A 56 21.44 -7.51 -26.83
CA CYS A 56 20.27 -6.83 -26.31
C CYS A 56 19.41 -7.74 -25.41
N SER A 57 19.22 -9.00 -25.82
CA SER A 57 18.41 -9.96 -25.07
C SER A 57 19.03 -10.30 -23.71
N ILE A 58 20.34 -10.61 -23.68
CA ILE A 58 21.07 -10.93 -22.45
C ILE A 58 21.11 -9.70 -21.54
N THR A 59 21.40 -8.53 -22.10
CA THR A 59 21.43 -7.25 -21.35
C THR A 59 20.10 -6.97 -20.66
N LEU A 60 18.98 -7.13 -21.37
CA LEU A 60 17.65 -6.90 -20.81
C LEU A 60 17.37 -7.84 -19.63
N VAL A 61 17.67 -9.12 -19.77
CA VAL A 61 17.48 -10.10 -18.69
C VAL A 61 18.35 -9.75 -17.46
N LEU A 62 19.63 -9.43 -17.67
CA LEU A 62 20.54 -9.03 -16.58
C LEU A 62 20.06 -7.76 -15.86
N ALA A 63 19.63 -6.75 -16.61
CA ALA A 63 19.11 -5.52 -16.04
C ALA A 63 17.84 -5.77 -15.21
N LEU A 64 16.90 -6.58 -15.71
CA LEU A 64 15.67 -6.92 -14.98
C LEU A 64 15.95 -7.70 -13.70
N VAL A 65 16.87 -8.67 -13.73
CA VAL A 65 17.28 -9.42 -12.54
C VAL A 65 17.91 -8.50 -11.50
N LEU A 66 18.81 -7.59 -11.91
CA LEU A 66 19.41 -6.62 -11.01
C LEU A 66 18.36 -5.66 -10.43
N GLY A 67 17.43 -5.18 -11.25
CA GLY A 67 16.32 -4.34 -10.80
C GLY A 67 15.45 -5.02 -9.74
N TRP A 68 15.13 -6.30 -9.94
CA TRP A 68 14.40 -7.11 -8.97
C TRP A 68 15.16 -7.27 -7.64
N LEU A 69 16.48 -7.53 -7.71
CA LEU A 69 17.33 -7.63 -6.51
C LEU A 69 17.41 -6.30 -5.76
N LEU A 70 17.62 -5.20 -6.48
CA LEU A 70 17.68 -3.86 -5.91
C LEU A 70 16.36 -3.45 -5.27
N GLU A 71 15.23 -3.69 -5.95
CA GLU A 71 13.91 -3.37 -5.41
C GLU A 71 13.67 -4.12 -4.10
N ASN A 72 13.92 -5.43 -4.06
CA ASN A 72 13.71 -6.24 -2.86
C ASN A 72 14.68 -5.89 -1.73
N GLY A 73 15.93 -5.55 -2.05
CA GLY A 73 16.92 -5.11 -1.07
C GLY A 73 16.57 -3.74 -0.49
N LEU A 74 16.23 -2.78 -1.36
CA LEU A 74 15.88 -1.42 -0.95
C LEU A 74 14.58 -1.39 -0.15
N LYS A 75 13.58 -2.22 -0.45
CA LYS A 75 12.35 -2.32 0.38
C LYS A 75 12.64 -2.69 1.83
N ARG A 76 13.70 -3.48 2.10
CA ARG A 76 14.06 -3.90 3.46
C ARG A 76 14.78 -2.83 4.27
N VAL A 77 15.50 -1.92 3.59
CA VAL A 77 16.37 -0.93 4.25
C VAL A 77 15.78 0.47 4.19
N TRP A 78 15.12 0.81 3.08
CA TRP A 78 14.63 2.14 2.78
C TRP A 78 13.12 2.26 3.03
N HIS A 79 12.80 2.68 4.24
CA HIS A 79 11.44 2.94 4.67
C HIS A 79 10.97 4.34 4.22
N SER A 80 9.66 4.51 3.99
CA SER A 80 9.07 5.81 3.58
C SER A 80 9.27 6.92 4.63
N GLY A 81 9.51 6.53 5.88
CA GLY A 81 9.55 7.40 7.05
C GLY A 81 8.18 7.63 7.69
N ARG A 82 7.10 7.05 7.13
CA ARG A 82 5.82 6.92 7.81
C ARG A 82 5.85 5.70 8.70
N LYS A 83 5.53 5.89 9.97
CA LYS A 83 5.52 4.79 10.95
C LYS A 83 4.30 4.89 11.84
N LEU A 84 3.79 3.72 12.21
CA LEU A 84 2.77 3.55 13.24
C LEU A 84 3.44 2.85 14.41
N THR A 85 3.49 3.53 15.53
CA THR A 85 3.96 2.98 16.79
C THR A 85 2.74 2.64 17.64
N VAL A 86 2.68 1.41 18.14
CA VAL A 86 1.66 0.98 19.08
C VAL A 86 2.34 0.65 20.41
N ASP A 87 1.92 1.35 21.46
CA ASP A 87 2.43 1.20 22.82
C ASP A 87 1.30 0.94 23.83
N GLU A 88 1.64 0.85 25.12
CA GLU A 88 0.68 0.63 26.20
C GLU A 88 -0.24 1.83 26.47
N THR A 89 0.15 3.02 26.03
CA THR A 89 -0.58 4.27 26.22
C THR A 89 -1.51 4.59 25.05
N GLY A 90 -1.17 4.11 23.85
CA GLY A 90 -1.87 4.51 22.63
C GLY A 90 -1.25 4.04 21.32
N ILE A 91 -1.69 4.70 20.25
CA ILE A 91 -1.12 4.62 18.90
C ILE A 91 -0.55 5.99 18.55
N ARG A 92 0.71 6.01 18.15
CA ARG A 92 1.34 7.18 17.55
C ARG A 92 1.54 6.96 16.06
N ALA A 93 0.99 7.85 15.25
CA ALA A 93 1.24 7.87 13.81
C ALA A 93 2.14 9.05 13.47
N VAL A 94 3.32 8.74 12.94
CA VAL A 94 4.27 9.74 12.44
C VAL A 94 4.12 9.87 10.94
N ASN A 95 3.84 11.08 10.49
CA ASN A 95 3.72 11.41 9.08
C ASN A 95 4.70 12.56 8.77
N LYS A 96 5.38 12.50 7.61
CA LYS A 96 6.26 13.59 7.17
C LYS A 96 5.47 14.82 6.73
N ILE A 97 4.23 14.64 6.29
CA ILE A 97 3.41 15.68 5.66
C ILE A 97 2.35 16.22 6.62
N ALA A 98 1.73 15.35 7.40
CA ALA A 98 0.71 15.71 8.38
C ALA A 98 1.27 15.75 9.80
N ALA A 99 0.61 16.48 10.69
CA ALA A 99 0.98 16.50 12.11
C ALA A 99 0.96 15.10 12.72
N ASP A 100 1.91 14.85 13.63
CA ASP A 100 1.93 13.62 14.44
C ASP A 100 0.59 13.45 15.15
N MET A 101 0.05 12.25 15.04
CA MET A 101 -1.24 11.90 15.63
C MET A 101 -1.02 10.93 16.78
N HIS A 102 -1.79 11.11 17.85
CA HIS A 102 -1.65 10.34 19.08
C HIS A 102 -3.04 9.94 19.57
N LEU A 103 -3.40 8.68 19.36
CA LEU A 103 -4.61 8.09 19.92
C LEU A 103 -4.25 7.46 21.26
N ARG A 104 -4.97 7.75 22.34
CA ARG A 104 -4.75 7.17 23.67
C ARG A 104 -5.75 6.07 23.97
N TRP A 105 -5.33 4.96 24.55
CA TRP A 105 -6.24 3.87 24.93
C TRP A 105 -7.19 4.25 26.06
N THR A 106 -6.81 5.21 26.91
CA THR A 106 -7.63 5.68 28.04
C THR A 106 -8.87 6.46 27.63
N ALA A 107 -9.03 6.81 26.35
CA ALA A 107 -10.18 7.54 25.85
C ALA A 107 -10.91 6.72 24.78
N ASN A 108 -12.20 6.97 24.59
CA ASN A 108 -13.03 6.19 23.67
C ASN A 108 -12.51 6.28 22.23
N VAL A 109 -12.01 5.17 21.72
CA VAL A 109 -11.60 5.02 20.32
C VAL A 109 -12.75 4.37 19.57
N THR A 110 -13.27 5.05 18.56
CA THR A 110 -14.28 4.49 17.67
C THR A 110 -13.60 3.95 16.41
N SER A 111 -13.99 2.75 15.98
CA SER A 111 -13.42 2.13 14.77
C SER A 111 -14.48 1.97 13.68
N LEU A 112 -14.16 2.40 12.46
CA LEU A 112 -14.89 2.03 11.24
C LEU A 112 -14.06 1.04 10.45
N LYS A 113 -14.63 -0.11 10.12
CA LYS A 113 -13.94 -1.19 9.41
C LYS A 113 -14.69 -1.49 8.12
N TRP A 114 -14.02 -1.43 6.99
CA TRP A 114 -14.62 -1.72 5.69
C TRP A 114 -13.68 -2.49 4.78
N ALA A 115 -14.26 -3.16 3.80
CA ALA A 115 -13.53 -3.89 2.79
C ALA A 115 -14.23 -3.82 1.45
N PHE A 116 -13.49 -4.00 0.36
CA PHE A 116 -14.06 -4.15 -0.97
C PHE A 116 -13.09 -4.87 -1.89
N ARG A 117 -13.62 -5.49 -2.95
CA ARG A 117 -12.82 -6.15 -3.99
C ARG A 117 -12.17 -5.14 -4.91
N MET A 118 -10.93 -5.41 -5.30
CA MET A 118 -10.14 -4.60 -6.24
C MET A 118 -10.56 -4.77 -7.71
N ARG A 119 -11.76 -5.34 -7.95
CA ARG A 119 -12.30 -5.62 -9.28
C ARG A 119 -13.26 -4.51 -9.71
N ALA A 120 -13.39 -4.34 -11.02
CA ALA A 120 -14.48 -3.60 -11.65
C ALA A 120 -14.52 -2.08 -11.39
N TYR A 121 -13.41 -1.46 -10.97
CA TYR A 121 -13.29 -0.01 -10.96
C TYR A 121 -11.91 0.45 -11.47
N PRO A 122 -11.82 1.67 -12.00
CA PRO A 122 -10.57 2.19 -12.50
C PRO A 122 -9.59 2.51 -11.35
N ARG A 123 -8.40 1.91 -11.40
CA ARG A 123 -7.39 1.98 -10.34
C ARG A 123 -6.34 3.04 -10.64
N SER A 124 -5.91 3.78 -9.62
CA SER A 124 -4.81 4.75 -9.73
C SER A 124 -3.84 4.65 -8.56
N GLY A 125 -2.66 5.28 -8.70
CA GLY A 125 -1.63 5.28 -7.64
C GLY A 125 -1.25 3.89 -7.14
N ARG A 126 -1.24 3.72 -5.81
CA ARG A 126 -0.84 2.49 -5.09
C ARG A 126 -1.62 1.24 -5.50
N GLU A 127 -2.84 1.36 -6.01
CA GLU A 127 -3.72 0.22 -6.34
C GLU A 127 -3.39 -0.45 -7.67
N ARG A 128 -2.64 0.21 -8.56
CA ARG A 128 -2.34 -0.31 -9.90
C ARG A 128 -1.51 -1.58 -9.89
N ARG A 129 -0.70 -1.78 -8.85
CA ARG A 129 0.17 -2.96 -8.67
C ARG A 129 -0.57 -4.20 -8.17
N VAL A 130 -1.75 -4.00 -7.60
CA VAL A 130 -2.49 -5.06 -6.92
C VAL A 130 -3.27 -5.86 -7.97
N GLN A 131 -3.45 -7.17 -7.79
CA GLN A 131 -4.28 -7.96 -8.71
C GLN A 131 -5.78 -7.65 -8.51
N GLY A 132 -6.59 -7.76 -9.55
CA GLY A 132 -8.02 -7.44 -9.48
C GLY A 132 -8.83 -8.37 -8.56
N SER A 133 -8.29 -9.54 -8.20
CA SER A 133 -8.90 -10.50 -7.28
C SER A 133 -8.71 -10.13 -5.80
N TYR A 134 -7.78 -9.24 -5.48
CA TYR A 134 -7.46 -8.88 -4.10
C TYR A 134 -8.60 -8.07 -3.47
N TYR A 135 -8.55 -7.97 -2.16
CA TYR A 135 -9.39 -7.06 -1.38
C TYR A 135 -8.55 -5.91 -0.84
N CYS A 136 -9.13 -4.71 -0.85
CA CYS A 136 -8.70 -3.65 0.05
C CYS A 136 -9.45 -3.83 1.36
N ILE A 137 -8.72 -3.98 2.46
CA ILE A 137 -9.31 -3.99 3.81
C ILE A 137 -8.73 -2.80 4.56
N ALA A 138 -9.61 -2.04 5.21
CA ALA A 138 -9.24 -0.81 5.88
C ALA A 138 -9.97 -0.66 7.22
N VAL A 139 -9.28 0.01 8.14
CA VAL A 139 -9.81 0.45 9.42
C VAL A 139 -9.50 1.92 9.62
N GLN A 140 -10.50 2.66 10.06
CA GLN A 140 -10.34 4.03 10.53
C GLN A 140 -10.57 4.04 12.04
N LEU A 141 -9.61 4.58 12.78
CA LEU A 141 -9.73 4.86 14.20
C LEU A 141 -9.99 6.35 14.39
N HIS A 142 -10.93 6.70 15.27
CA HIS A 142 -11.31 8.08 15.53
C HIS A 142 -11.37 8.37 17.03
N GLN A 143 -10.73 9.47 17.42
CA GLN A 143 -10.70 9.97 18.79
C GLN A 143 -10.44 11.47 18.82
N GLY A 144 -11.24 12.24 19.56
CA GLY A 144 -10.96 13.65 19.84
C GLY A 144 -10.73 14.52 18.59
N GLY A 145 -11.44 14.25 17.50
CA GLY A 145 -11.25 14.95 16.22
C GLY A 145 -10.12 14.39 15.34
N GLN A 146 -9.22 13.57 15.89
CA GLN A 146 -8.15 12.89 15.16
C GLN A 146 -8.66 11.62 14.48
N GLN A 147 -8.07 11.28 13.34
CA GLN A 147 -8.49 10.15 12.51
C GLN A 147 -7.29 9.44 11.91
N LEU A 148 -7.17 8.15 12.19
CA LEU A 148 -6.13 7.29 11.62
C LEU A 148 -6.76 6.29 10.68
N VAL A 149 -6.37 6.33 9.40
CA VAL A 149 -6.77 5.30 8.43
C VAL A 149 -5.58 4.37 8.16
N VAL A 150 -5.76 3.09 8.46
CA VAL A 150 -4.79 2.02 8.18
C VAL A 150 -5.44 1.03 7.24
N PHE A 151 -4.72 0.59 6.22
CA PHE A 151 -5.25 -0.36 5.25
C PHE A 151 -4.20 -1.32 4.73
N SER A 152 -4.65 -2.41 4.12
CA SER A 152 -3.80 -3.37 3.43
C SER A 152 -4.52 -4.01 2.24
N PHE A 153 -3.73 -4.52 1.30
CA PHE A 153 -4.25 -5.30 0.18
C PHE A 153 -4.00 -6.79 0.42
N LEU A 154 -5.09 -7.56 0.49
CA LEU A 154 -5.03 -8.96 0.87
C LEU A 154 -5.48 -9.88 -0.27
N PRO A 155 -4.80 -11.03 -0.45
CA PRO A 155 -5.28 -12.10 -1.32
C PRO A 155 -6.66 -12.61 -0.85
N PRO A 156 -7.53 -13.09 -1.77
CA PRO A 156 -8.90 -13.50 -1.45
C PRO A 156 -9.02 -14.43 -0.25
N LYS A 157 -8.16 -15.45 -0.17
CA LYS A 157 -8.20 -16.46 0.91
C LYS A 157 -7.98 -15.83 2.29
N ARG A 158 -7.03 -14.90 2.42
CA ARG A 158 -6.75 -14.20 3.68
C ARG A 158 -7.82 -13.17 4.01
N ALA A 159 -8.24 -12.41 3.01
CA ALA A 159 -9.30 -11.43 3.15
C ALA A 159 -10.59 -12.08 3.68
N GLN A 160 -11.02 -13.20 3.09
CA GLN A 160 -12.21 -13.94 3.51
C GLN A 160 -12.11 -14.45 4.95
N ALA A 161 -10.92 -14.87 5.40
CA ALA A 161 -10.73 -15.28 6.79
C ALA A 161 -10.97 -14.11 7.78
N LEU A 162 -10.52 -12.90 7.44
CA LEU A 162 -10.78 -11.71 8.26
C LEU A 162 -12.24 -11.26 8.18
N LEU A 163 -12.84 -11.32 7.00
CA LEU A 163 -14.25 -10.94 6.80
C LEU A 163 -15.22 -11.90 7.52
N ALA A 164 -14.85 -13.17 7.67
CA ALA A 164 -15.61 -14.15 8.42
C ALA A 164 -15.44 -14.03 9.94
N SER A 165 -14.55 -13.18 10.44
CA SER A 165 -14.36 -12.99 11.88
C SER A 165 -15.47 -12.11 12.48
N ASP A 166 -16.32 -12.72 13.32
CA ASP A 166 -17.42 -12.04 14.01
C ASP A 166 -16.96 -10.94 14.97
N SER A 167 -15.71 -11.01 15.41
CA SER A 167 -15.10 -10.04 16.31
C SER A 167 -14.82 -8.70 15.62
N LEU A 168 -14.44 -8.73 14.34
CA LEU A 168 -13.99 -7.55 13.60
C LEU A 168 -15.14 -6.82 12.87
N LYS A 169 -16.21 -7.50 12.47
CA LYS A 169 -17.42 -6.91 11.82
C LYS A 169 -17.10 -5.87 10.72
N PHE A 170 -16.50 -6.33 9.61
CA PHE A 170 -16.26 -5.47 8.45
C PHE A 170 -17.54 -5.20 7.65
N VAL A 171 -17.67 -3.98 7.14
CA VAL A 171 -18.69 -3.65 6.13
C VAL A 171 -18.11 -3.80 4.73
N GLU A 172 -18.72 -4.67 3.91
CA GLU A 172 -18.35 -4.79 2.51
C GLU A 172 -18.99 -3.65 1.70
N LEU A 173 -18.14 -2.87 1.02
CA LEU A 173 -18.57 -1.83 0.09
C LEU A 173 -18.55 -2.40 -1.33
N ASP A 174 -19.49 -1.95 -2.16
CA ASP A 174 -19.46 -2.22 -3.60
C ASP A 174 -18.93 -1.00 -4.35
N PRO A 175 -17.70 -1.05 -4.91
CA PRO A 175 -17.17 0.01 -5.76
C PRO A 175 -18.09 0.35 -6.95
N GLY A 176 -18.93 -0.58 -7.41
CA GLY A 176 -19.91 -0.31 -8.46
C GLY A 176 -20.87 0.84 -8.13
N ASP A 177 -21.14 1.11 -6.84
CA ASP A 177 -22.03 2.19 -6.39
C ASP A 177 -21.47 3.59 -6.69
N VAL A 178 -20.14 3.72 -6.71
CA VAL A 178 -19.43 5.00 -6.91
C VAL A 178 -18.83 5.08 -8.30
N TYR A 179 -18.24 3.97 -8.76
CA TYR A 179 -17.50 3.91 -10.00
C TYR A 179 -18.39 3.42 -11.12
N LYS A 180 -18.87 4.35 -11.96
CA LYS A 180 -19.53 3.98 -13.22
C LYS A 180 -18.52 3.33 -14.16
N THR A 181 -18.54 2.01 -14.26
CA THR A 181 -17.79 1.27 -15.29
C THR A 181 -18.39 1.54 -16.67
N SER A 182 -17.84 2.48 -17.43
CA SER A 182 -18.06 2.54 -18.87
C SER A 182 -17.02 1.68 -19.57
N MET A 183 -17.35 1.03 -20.69
CA MET A 183 -16.35 0.24 -21.46
C MET A 183 -15.13 1.09 -21.84
N ARG A 184 -15.31 2.40 -22.03
CA ARG A 184 -14.26 3.36 -22.39
C ARG A 184 -13.29 3.67 -21.22
N THR A 185 -13.73 3.55 -19.97
CA THR A 185 -12.90 3.79 -18.76
C THR A 185 -12.05 2.59 -18.34
N ARG A 186 -12.17 1.42 -19.00
CA ARG A 186 -11.25 0.29 -18.77
C ARG A 186 -9.87 0.50 -19.37
N PHE A 187 -9.77 1.23 -20.48
CA PHE A 187 -8.54 1.35 -21.26
C PHE A 187 -7.73 2.60 -20.93
N VAL A 188 -8.35 3.61 -20.34
CA VAL A 188 -7.68 4.85 -19.91
C VAL A 188 -7.76 4.94 -18.39
N PRO A 189 -6.62 4.89 -17.67
CA PRO A 189 -6.62 5.12 -16.25
C PRO A 189 -7.12 6.55 -15.97
N PRO A 190 -7.99 6.75 -14.97
CA PRO A 190 -8.53 8.05 -14.68
C PRO A 190 -7.39 8.92 -14.14
N VAL A 191 -7.31 10.14 -14.67
CA VAL A 191 -6.30 11.14 -14.28
C VAL A 191 -6.49 11.57 -12.82
N ALA A 192 -7.73 11.55 -12.33
CA ALA A 192 -8.10 11.88 -10.96
C ALA A 192 -9.07 10.83 -10.37
N ARG A 193 -9.08 10.71 -9.04
CA ARG A 193 -10.09 9.92 -8.33
C ARG A 193 -11.47 10.58 -8.54
N PRO A 194 -12.52 9.80 -8.83
CA PRO A 194 -13.86 10.37 -8.98
C PRO A 194 -14.37 10.91 -7.66
N ASP A 195 -15.13 12.01 -7.72
CA ASP A 195 -15.87 12.47 -6.57
C ASP A 195 -17.01 11.49 -6.24
N ILE A 196 -17.20 11.28 -4.93
CA ILE A 196 -18.25 10.40 -4.43
C ILE A 196 -19.59 11.13 -4.60
N PRO A 197 -20.57 10.54 -5.32
CA PRO A 197 -21.86 11.18 -5.52
C PRO A 197 -22.57 11.48 -4.18
N SER A 198 -23.21 12.65 -4.07
CA SER A 198 -23.93 13.05 -2.85
C SER A 198 -25.00 12.05 -2.41
N LYS A 199 -25.63 11.33 -3.36
CA LYS A 199 -26.59 10.26 -3.07
C LYS A 199 -25.95 9.09 -2.29
N VAL A 200 -24.70 8.75 -2.59
CA VAL A 200 -23.97 7.68 -1.90
C VAL A 200 -23.55 8.15 -0.51
N ILE A 201 -23.15 9.42 -0.37
CA ILE A 201 -22.81 10.04 0.91
C ILE A 201 -24.02 10.12 1.84
N ALA A 202 -25.21 10.43 1.31
CA ALA A 202 -26.45 10.46 2.08
C ALA A 202 -27.01 9.06 2.39
N GLY A 203 -26.45 8.01 1.80
CA GLY A 203 -26.87 6.63 2.00
C GLY A 203 -26.35 6.00 3.30
N PRO A 204 -26.76 4.76 3.61
CA PRO A 204 -26.37 4.07 4.85
C PRO A 204 -24.85 3.82 4.96
N ASN A 205 -24.17 3.69 3.81
CA ASN A 205 -22.72 3.48 3.75
C ASN A 205 -21.91 4.77 3.59
N GLY A 206 -22.55 5.95 3.64
CA GLY A 206 -21.91 7.23 3.37
C GLY A 206 -20.68 7.51 4.22
N ARG A 207 -20.72 7.16 5.51
CA ARG A 207 -19.57 7.31 6.43
C ARG A 207 -18.35 6.50 6.00
N TYR A 208 -18.55 5.29 5.47
CA TYR A 208 -17.47 4.43 5.00
C TYR A 208 -16.89 4.93 3.68
N TRP A 209 -17.73 5.47 2.80
CA TRP A 209 -17.27 6.12 1.57
C TRP A 209 -16.45 7.39 1.86
N LEU A 210 -16.84 8.19 2.86
CA LEU A 210 -16.03 9.32 3.31
C LEU A 210 -14.70 8.86 3.93
N ALA A 211 -14.70 7.78 4.71
CA ALA A 211 -13.48 7.16 5.25
C ALA A 211 -12.57 6.66 4.12
N GLU A 212 -13.15 6.07 3.07
CA GLU A 212 -12.45 5.60 1.88
C GLU A 212 -11.82 6.75 1.09
N LYS A 213 -12.51 7.90 0.93
CA LYS A 213 -11.91 9.10 0.34
C LYS A 213 -10.68 9.56 1.11
N ARG A 214 -10.73 9.53 2.45
CA ARG A 214 -9.58 9.87 3.31
C ARG A 214 -8.45 8.86 3.17
N ARG A 215 -8.75 7.56 3.06
CA ARG A 215 -7.74 6.51 2.84
C ARG A 215 -6.83 6.83 1.65
N TRP A 216 -7.38 7.37 0.56
CA TRP A 216 -6.58 7.72 -0.62
C TRP A 216 -5.53 8.79 -0.33
N GLN A 217 -5.89 9.78 0.50
CA GLN A 217 -5.06 10.94 0.80
C GLN A 217 -4.07 10.65 1.92
N GLU A 218 -4.56 10.04 3.00
CA GLU A 218 -3.85 9.98 4.29
C GLU A 218 -3.63 8.55 4.78
N GLY A 219 -4.21 7.55 4.10
CA GLY A 219 -4.13 6.16 4.54
C GLY A 219 -2.69 5.65 4.64
N PHE A 220 -2.41 4.98 5.75
CA PHE A 220 -1.18 4.23 6.00
C PHE A 220 -1.35 2.83 5.43
N GLU A 221 -0.59 2.49 4.40
CA GLU A 221 -0.59 1.13 3.89
C GLU A 221 0.37 0.25 4.69
N LEU A 222 -0.13 -0.83 5.28
CA LEU A 222 0.67 -1.84 5.96
C LEU A 222 0.77 -3.12 5.13
N GLU A 223 1.87 -3.85 5.31
CA GLU A 223 1.97 -5.21 4.80
C GLU A 223 0.89 -6.12 5.42
N PRO A 224 0.43 -7.16 4.70
CA PRO A 224 -0.60 -8.06 5.18
C PRO A 224 -0.42 -8.57 6.62
N LYS A 225 0.80 -9.01 6.97
CA LYS A 225 1.12 -9.55 8.30
C LYS A 225 1.04 -8.47 9.37
N ASP A 226 1.65 -7.32 9.11
CA ASP A 226 1.67 -6.17 10.00
C ASP A 226 0.26 -5.62 10.24
N PHE A 227 -0.57 -5.61 9.19
CA PHE A 227 -1.97 -5.20 9.30
C PHE A 227 -2.79 -6.16 10.17
N GLU A 228 -2.61 -7.48 9.98
CA GLU A 228 -3.26 -8.49 10.82
C GLU A 228 -2.85 -8.35 12.30
N GLN A 229 -1.55 -8.16 12.57
CA GLN A 229 -1.04 -7.91 13.92
C GLN A 229 -1.57 -6.59 14.50
N PHE A 230 -1.62 -5.53 13.70
CA PHE A 230 -2.18 -4.25 14.11
C PHE A 230 -3.66 -4.38 14.51
N LEU A 231 -4.47 -5.11 13.73
CA LEU A 231 -5.88 -5.34 14.07
C LEU A 231 -6.05 -6.08 15.39
N GLN A 232 -5.23 -7.11 15.64
CA GLN A 232 -5.25 -7.86 16.90
C GLN A 232 -4.90 -6.96 18.10
N LEU A 233 -3.89 -6.11 17.97
CA LEU A 233 -3.50 -5.17 19.02
C LEU A 233 -4.63 -4.18 19.34
N VAL A 234 -5.26 -3.62 18.30
CA VAL A 234 -6.38 -2.67 18.45
C VAL A 234 -7.57 -3.35 19.13
N GLU A 235 -7.93 -4.56 18.72
CA GLU A 235 -9.08 -5.31 19.26
C GLU A 235 -8.88 -5.71 20.72
N ASN A 236 -7.68 -6.19 21.06
CA ASN A 236 -7.34 -6.56 22.44
C ASN A 236 -7.40 -5.34 23.38
N LYS A 237 -7.00 -4.15 22.88
CA LYS A 237 -7.01 -2.92 23.67
C LYS A 237 -8.36 -2.21 23.72
N SER A 238 -9.23 -2.38 22.72
CA SER A 238 -10.57 -1.80 22.74
C SER A 238 -11.56 -2.52 23.66
N ASN A 239 -11.26 -3.76 24.04
CA ASN A 239 -12.11 -4.60 24.89
C ASN A 239 -11.72 -4.54 26.39
N GLN A 240 -10.67 -3.79 26.73
CA GLN A 240 -10.24 -3.52 28.12
C GLN A 240 -10.86 -2.22 28.61
#